data_AF-A0A099BVE0-F1
#
_entry.id   AF-A0A099BVE0-F1
#
_cell.length_a   1.000
_cell.length_b   1.000
_cell.length_c   1.000
_cell.angle_alpha   90.00
_cell.angle_beta   90.00
_cell.angle_gamma   90.00
#
_symmetry.space_group_name_H-M   'P 1'
#
loop_
_entity.id
_entity.type
_entity.pdbx_description
1 polymer ?
#
loop_
_entity_poly.entity_id
_entity_poly.type
_entity_poly.pdbx_seq_one_letter_code
_entity_poly.pdbx_strand_id
1 'polypeptide(L)'
;MRNEDLYKSRSFAGCIKSACDMVVTNPIKILKATWLPTIILAIAETFIMLTYIPDMTITQFGFSYPALTLTLMVLCWILSVIASIWFISSIYRLVNGQSFKETCKRSAIITIFYSIVCILISSTLAYGSPAFATFLIKHKLMAAPTAITGSYLTATILAIAIIAALLPAVSSGTEYLVEKETSWRNILGTGYKRGWKHWGFLFTTNLMTLITATCFGFLCLLPLLIIGGAQTANQLGMLNGDPNGAPSYFRWLLIATSIITLTFMNYIFLWGCMVNYYAMGSINQREEEKAAAKSNTTDNMPLIYE
;
A
#
# COMPACT_ATOMS: atom_id res chain seq x y z
N MET A 1 19.58 9.96 7.27
CA MET A 1 18.57 11.02 7.18
C MET A 1 17.86 11.11 8.53
N ARG A 2 18.61 10.95 9.63
CA ARG A 2 18.01 10.93 10.96
C ARG A 2 17.62 12.36 11.26
N ASN A 3 16.33 12.60 11.46
CA ASN A 3 15.82 13.93 11.73
C ASN A 3 15.62 14.07 13.25
N GLU A 4 16.38 14.96 13.87
CA GLU A 4 16.24 15.29 15.30
C GLU A 4 14.88 15.93 15.59
N ASP A 5 14.21 16.45 14.56
CA ASP A 5 12.89 17.07 14.66
C ASP A 5 11.72 16.10 14.49
N LEU A 6 11.91 14.77 14.54
CA LEU A 6 10.81 13.82 14.35
C LEU A 6 9.64 14.09 15.31
N TYR A 7 9.94 14.25 16.59
CA TYR A 7 8.95 14.45 17.65
C TYR A 7 8.61 15.93 17.79
N LYS A 8 7.73 16.41 16.91
CA LYS A 8 7.10 17.74 17.01
C LYS A 8 5.61 17.62 16.71
N SER A 9 4.79 18.36 17.46
CA SER A 9 3.36 18.45 17.20
C SER A 9 3.15 19.21 15.88
N ARG A 10 2.69 18.49 14.85
CA ARG A 10 2.49 19.01 13.48
C ARG A 10 1.04 18.91 13.07
N SER A 11 0.58 19.82 12.20
CA SER A 11 -0.65 19.63 11.44
C SER A 11 -0.46 18.55 10.35
N PHE A 12 -1.54 18.10 9.72
CA PHE A 12 -1.44 17.14 8.60
C PHE A 12 -0.59 17.72 7.46
N ALA A 13 -0.76 19.00 7.14
CA ALA A 13 0.02 19.72 6.13
C ALA A 13 1.50 19.82 6.53
N GLY A 14 1.77 20.03 7.83
CA GLY A 14 3.14 20.03 8.36
C GLY A 14 3.85 18.68 8.20
N CYS A 15 3.14 17.57 8.36
CA CYS A 15 3.69 16.22 8.13
C CYS A 15 4.00 15.99 6.65
N ILE A 16 3.06 16.35 5.77
CA ILE A 16 3.23 16.24 4.32
C ILE A 16 4.41 17.07 3.83
N LYS A 17 4.49 18.34 4.27
CA LYS A 17 5.61 19.22 3.94
C LYS A 17 6.96 18.65 4.40
N SER A 18 7.04 18.20 5.66
CA SER A 18 8.28 17.62 6.20
C SER A 18 8.72 16.37 5.44
N ALA A 19 7.76 15.55 4.99
CA ALA A 19 8.03 14.39 4.14
C ALA A 19 8.57 14.79 2.76
N CYS A 20 7.95 15.78 2.11
CA CYS A 20 8.44 16.35 0.85
C CYS A 20 9.87 16.88 1.00
N ASP A 21 10.10 17.74 2.00
CA ASP A 21 11.40 18.36 2.25
C ASP A 21 12.48 17.28 2.46
N MET A 22 12.17 16.22 3.21
CA MET A 22 13.12 15.12 3.44
C MET A 22 13.48 14.37 2.16
N VAL A 23 12.50 14.08 1.29
CA VAL A 23 12.73 13.38 0.03
C VAL A 23 13.53 14.25 -0.94
N VAL A 24 13.16 15.53 -1.07
CA VAL A 24 13.77 16.50 -2.00
C VAL A 24 15.18 16.90 -1.58
N THR A 25 15.48 16.94 -0.28
CA THR A 25 16.83 17.27 0.22
C THR A 25 17.80 16.09 0.19
N ASN A 26 17.30 14.85 0.06
CA ASN A 26 18.14 13.64 0.07
C ASN A 26 17.94 12.68 -1.13
N PRO A 27 17.71 13.15 -2.37
CA PRO A 27 17.24 12.32 -3.47
C PRO A 27 18.28 11.26 -3.86
N ILE A 28 19.55 11.64 -3.94
CA ILE A 28 20.65 10.73 -4.30
C ILE A 28 20.81 9.62 -3.25
N LYS A 29 20.65 9.96 -1.96
CA LYS A 29 20.83 9.00 -0.86
C LYS A 29 19.68 8.00 -0.83
N ILE A 30 18.45 8.46 -1.07
CA ILE A 30 17.28 7.60 -1.24
C ILE A 30 17.49 6.68 -2.44
N LEU A 31 17.77 7.26 -3.62
CA LEU A 31 17.96 6.51 -4.86
C LEU A 31 19.04 5.44 -4.72
N LYS A 32 20.24 5.77 -4.22
CA LYS A 32 21.34 4.81 -4.04
C LYS A 32 20.97 3.64 -3.12
N ALA A 33 20.09 3.85 -2.16
CA ALA A 33 19.67 2.82 -1.21
C ALA A 33 18.50 1.98 -1.73
N THR A 34 17.64 2.53 -2.59
CA THR A 34 16.37 1.87 -2.98
C THR A 34 16.26 1.48 -4.44
N TRP A 35 17.11 1.97 -5.35
CA TRP A 35 16.95 1.74 -6.79
C TRP A 35 16.81 0.26 -7.17
N LEU A 36 17.65 -0.62 -6.62
CA LEU A 36 17.65 -2.04 -6.95
C LEU A 36 16.38 -2.76 -6.45
N PRO A 37 16.00 -2.67 -5.16
CA PRO A 37 14.74 -3.27 -4.73
C PRO A 37 13.52 -2.66 -5.43
N THR A 38 13.54 -1.38 -5.79
CA THR A 38 12.46 -0.74 -6.55
C THR A 38 12.32 -1.32 -7.95
N ILE A 39 13.43 -1.51 -8.69
CA ILE A 39 13.38 -2.10 -10.03
C ILE A 39 12.90 -3.55 -9.97
N ILE A 40 13.41 -4.35 -9.02
CA ILE A 40 12.98 -5.74 -8.86
C ILE A 40 11.48 -5.82 -8.51
N LEU A 41 11.02 -4.93 -7.64
CA LEU A 41 9.61 -4.81 -7.29
C LEU A 41 8.75 -4.46 -8.51
N ALA A 42 9.14 -3.44 -9.27
CA ALA A 42 8.44 -3.01 -10.48
C ALA A 42 8.40 -4.11 -11.56
N ILE A 43 9.45 -4.92 -11.70
CA ILE A 43 9.48 -6.08 -12.59
C ILE A 43 8.44 -7.12 -12.12
N ALA A 44 8.45 -7.49 -10.84
CA ALA A 44 7.49 -8.44 -10.29
C ALA A 44 6.03 -7.95 -10.45
N GLU A 45 5.77 -6.68 -10.14
CA GLU A 45 4.47 -6.03 -10.31
C GLU A 45 4.04 -5.98 -11.77
N THR A 46 4.96 -5.75 -12.71
CA THR A 46 4.68 -5.78 -14.17
C THR A 46 4.16 -7.16 -14.59
N PHE A 47 4.84 -8.24 -14.20
CA PHE A 47 4.39 -9.58 -14.56
C PHE A 47 3.07 -9.97 -13.91
N ILE A 48 2.82 -9.54 -12.68
CA ILE A 48 1.51 -9.69 -12.03
C ILE A 48 0.45 -8.91 -12.83
N MET A 49 0.70 -7.65 -13.18
CA MET A 49 -0.22 -6.78 -13.92
C MET A 49 -0.58 -7.36 -15.30
N LEU A 50 0.39 -7.96 -16.01
CA LEU A 50 0.13 -8.58 -17.31
C LEU A 50 -0.90 -9.71 -17.27
N THR A 51 -1.16 -10.31 -16.09
CA THR A 51 -2.23 -11.31 -15.95
C THR A 51 -3.64 -10.69 -15.93
N TYR A 52 -3.73 -9.37 -15.71
CA TYR A 52 -4.98 -8.61 -15.72
C TYR A 52 -5.21 -7.84 -17.02
N ILE A 53 -4.18 -7.63 -17.84
CA ILE A 53 -4.32 -7.02 -19.16
C ILE A 53 -4.70 -8.10 -20.18
N PRO A 54 -5.74 -7.93 -20.99
CA PRO A 54 -6.11 -8.90 -22.02
C PRO A 54 -4.93 -9.20 -22.97
N ASP A 55 -4.61 -10.47 -23.15
CA ASP A 55 -3.69 -10.97 -24.19
C ASP A 55 -4.04 -12.43 -24.49
N MET A 56 -4.59 -12.69 -25.68
CA MET A 56 -5.02 -14.03 -26.09
C MET A 56 -3.89 -15.06 -26.05
N THR A 57 -2.65 -14.65 -26.32
CA THR A 57 -1.49 -15.56 -26.28
C THR A 57 -1.23 -16.02 -24.85
N ILE A 58 -1.24 -15.08 -23.89
CA ILE A 58 -1.03 -15.37 -22.47
C ILE A 58 -2.17 -16.23 -21.94
N THR A 59 -3.41 -15.91 -22.29
CA THR A 59 -4.58 -16.69 -21.89
C THR A 59 -4.53 -18.12 -22.43
N GLN A 60 -4.23 -18.31 -23.72
CA GLN A 60 -4.11 -19.65 -24.32
C GLN A 60 -2.97 -20.44 -23.69
N PHE A 61 -1.81 -19.82 -23.47
CA PHE A 61 -0.71 -20.46 -22.75
C PHE A 61 -1.12 -20.90 -21.35
N GLY A 62 -1.90 -20.06 -20.64
CA GLY A 62 -2.48 -20.38 -19.34
C GLY A 62 -3.36 -21.62 -19.36
N PHE A 63 -4.23 -21.76 -20.36
CA PHE A 63 -5.07 -22.95 -20.53
C PHE A 63 -4.28 -24.20 -20.94
N SER A 64 -3.26 -24.05 -21.78
CA SER A 64 -2.40 -25.17 -22.19
C SER A 64 -1.50 -25.67 -21.06
N TYR A 65 -1.03 -24.78 -20.19
CA TYR A 65 -0.09 -25.08 -19.11
C TYR A 65 -0.53 -24.46 -17.77
N PRO A 66 -1.63 -24.93 -17.18
CA PRO A 66 -2.22 -24.29 -15.99
C PRO A 66 -1.33 -24.38 -14.75
N ALA A 67 -0.68 -25.53 -14.51
CA ALA A 67 0.21 -25.71 -13.35
C ALA A 67 1.47 -24.84 -13.44
N LEU A 68 2.07 -24.75 -14.63
CA LEU A 68 3.22 -23.88 -14.86
C LEU A 68 2.85 -22.41 -14.67
N THR A 69 1.72 -21.99 -15.25
CA THR A 69 1.23 -20.60 -15.14
C THR A 69 0.95 -20.22 -13.69
N LEU A 70 0.28 -21.10 -12.94
CA LEU A 70 0.06 -20.91 -11.51
C LEU A 70 1.38 -20.79 -10.74
N THR A 71 2.36 -21.65 -11.04
CA THR A 71 3.69 -21.62 -10.41
C THR A 71 4.39 -20.29 -10.68
N LEU A 72 4.40 -19.82 -11.94
CA LEU A 72 4.99 -18.53 -12.31
C LEU A 72 4.31 -17.35 -11.62
N MET A 73 2.98 -17.36 -11.53
CA MET A 73 2.24 -16.31 -10.81
C MET A 73 2.60 -16.29 -9.33
N VAL A 74 2.63 -17.45 -8.66
CA VAL A 74 3.02 -17.55 -7.25
C VAL A 74 4.46 -17.06 -7.04
N LEU A 75 5.38 -17.41 -7.93
CA LEU A 75 6.77 -16.94 -7.87
C LEU A 75 6.86 -15.41 -8.03
N CYS A 76 6.07 -14.80 -8.93
CA CYS A 76 6.03 -13.34 -9.09
C CYS A 76 5.50 -12.66 -7.82
N TRP A 77 4.46 -13.21 -7.19
CA TRP A 77 3.94 -12.71 -5.92
C TRP A 77 4.97 -12.82 -4.79
N ILE A 78 5.66 -13.96 -4.66
CA ILE A 78 6.74 -14.14 -3.68
C ILE A 78 7.86 -13.12 -3.92
N LEU A 79 8.27 -12.94 -5.18
CA LEU A 79 9.30 -11.96 -5.55
C LEU A 79 8.88 -10.53 -5.19
N SER A 80 7.62 -10.16 -5.43
CA SER A 80 7.07 -8.86 -5.04
C SER A 80 7.10 -8.65 -3.52
N VAL A 81 6.72 -9.66 -2.73
CA VAL A 81 6.81 -9.59 -1.26
C VAL A 81 8.26 -9.47 -0.79
N ILE A 82 9.19 -10.24 -1.34
CA ILE A 82 10.61 -10.15 -0.96
C ILE A 82 11.18 -8.77 -1.33
N ALA A 83 10.89 -8.28 -2.54
CA ALA A 83 11.38 -7.00 -3.02
C ALA A 83 10.80 -5.83 -2.22
N SER A 84 9.51 -5.89 -1.85
CA SER A 84 8.88 -4.87 -1.00
C SER A 84 9.44 -4.86 0.43
N ILE A 85 9.74 -6.04 1.01
CA ILE A 85 10.45 -6.13 2.30
C ILE A 85 11.81 -5.44 2.18
N TRP A 86 12.58 -5.74 1.14
CA TRP A 86 13.89 -5.12 0.92
C TRP A 86 13.76 -3.61 0.71
N PHE A 87 12.77 -3.16 -0.06
CA PHE A 87 12.49 -1.75 -0.30
C PHE A 87 12.19 -0.98 1.00
N ILE A 88 11.20 -1.45 1.78
CA ILE A 88 10.82 -0.84 3.06
C ILE A 88 12.01 -0.85 4.04
N SER A 89 12.74 -1.96 4.10
CA SER A 89 13.93 -2.07 4.96
C SER A 89 14.99 -1.05 4.60
N SER A 90 15.21 -0.83 3.31
CA SER A 90 16.20 0.12 2.81
C SER A 90 15.82 1.56 3.18
N ILE A 91 14.53 1.89 3.08
CA ILE A 91 14.01 3.21 3.47
C ILE A 91 14.18 3.45 4.97
N TYR A 92 13.62 2.58 5.81
CA TYR A 92 13.61 2.80 7.26
C TYR A 92 15.01 2.68 7.88
N ARG A 93 15.92 1.92 7.26
CA ARG A 93 17.33 1.92 7.65
C ARG A 93 17.97 3.29 7.49
N LEU A 94 17.64 4.04 6.44
CA LEU A 94 18.23 5.37 6.21
C LEU A 94 17.79 6.40 7.25
N VAL A 95 16.59 6.22 7.78
CA VAL A 95 15.97 7.13 8.75
C VAL A 95 16.39 6.76 10.17
N ASN A 96 16.37 5.46 10.51
CA ASN A 96 16.60 4.98 11.87
C ASN A 96 18.08 4.65 12.16
N GLY A 97 18.92 4.49 11.13
CA GLY A 97 20.34 4.14 11.29
C GLY A 97 20.59 2.71 11.83
N GLN A 98 19.56 1.87 11.84
CA GLN A 98 19.62 0.51 12.37
C GLN A 98 20.37 -0.47 11.45
N SER A 99 20.71 -1.64 11.98
CA SER A 99 21.29 -2.71 11.16
C SER A 99 20.26 -3.23 10.15
N PHE A 100 20.71 -3.61 8.95
CA PHE A 100 19.80 -4.11 7.90
C PHE A 100 19.03 -5.36 8.35
N LYS A 101 19.67 -6.26 9.09
CA LYS A 101 19.03 -7.50 9.60
C LYS A 101 17.84 -7.19 10.51
N GLU A 102 17.99 -6.22 11.41
CA GLU A 102 16.95 -5.81 12.34
C GLU A 102 15.77 -5.17 11.60
N THR A 103 16.04 -4.17 10.74
CA THR A 103 15.01 -3.50 9.95
C THR A 103 14.31 -4.46 8.99
N CYS A 104 15.02 -5.44 8.43
CA CYS A 104 14.46 -6.46 7.55
C CYS A 104 13.43 -7.34 8.25
N LYS A 105 13.73 -7.84 9.45
CA LYS A 105 12.77 -8.63 10.23
C LYS A 105 11.49 -7.84 10.52
N ARG A 106 11.62 -6.56 10.89
CA ARG A 106 10.47 -5.70 11.23
C ARG A 106 9.64 -5.37 9.98
N SER A 107 10.31 -5.06 8.88
CA SER A 107 9.66 -4.81 7.58
C SER A 107 8.94 -6.06 7.08
N ALA A 108 9.51 -7.25 7.24
CA ALA A 108 8.86 -8.51 6.89
C ALA A 108 7.51 -8.69 7.59
N ILE A 109 7.47 -8.44 8.91
CA ILE A 109 6.22 -8.56 9.69
C ILE A 109 5.15 -7.60 9.16
N ILE A 110 5.51 -6.33 8.92
CA ILE A 110 4.58 -5.31 8.43
C ILE A 110 4.10 -5.65 7.01
N THR A 111 5.02 -5.98 6.10
CA THR A 111 4.68 -6.32 4.72
C THR A 111 3.78 -7.55 4.66
N ILE A 112 4.11 -8.62 5.40
CA ILE A 112 3.29 -9.84 5.44
C ILE A 112 1.91 -9.54 6.02
N PHE A 113 1.83 -8.78 7.11
CA PHE A 113 0.56 -8.38 7.72
C PHE A 113 -0.36 -7.68 6.71
N TYR A 114 0.13 -6.62 6.05
CA TYR A 114 -0.67 -5.90 5.06
C TYR A 114 -0.97 -6.73 3.79
N SER A 115 -0.02 -7.57 3.36
CA SER A 115 -0.23 -8.46 2.21
C SER A 115 -1.34 -9.48 2.47
N ILE A 116 -1.38 -10.09 3.67
CA ILE A 116 -2.45 -11.02 4.05
C ILE A 116 -3.80 -10.31 4.02
N VAL A 117 -3.90 -9.10 4.57
CA VAL A 117 -5.13 -8.30 4.52
C VAL A 117 -5.57 -8.03 3.08
N CYS A 118 -4.65 -7.59 2.22
CA CYS A 118 -4.95 -7.34 0.81
C CYS A 118 -5.44 -8.62 0.11
N ILE A 119 -4.78 -9.76 0.33
CA ILE A 119 -5.19 -11.06 -0.23
C ILE A 119 -6.58 -11.46 0.24
N LEU A 120 -6.92 -11.24 1.52
CA LEU A 120 -8.25 -11.55 2.05
C LEU A 120 -9.34 -10.66 1.43
N ILE A 121 -9.08 -9.36 1.27
CA ILE A 121 -10.01 -8.44 0.61
C ILE A 121 -10.20 -8.82 -0.86
N SER A 122 -9.11 -9.03 -1.60
CA SER A 122 -9.14 -9.39 -3.02
C SER A 122 -9.81 -10.75 -3.25
N SER A 123 -9.54 -11.75 -2.41
CA SER A 123 -10.18 -13.08 -2.52
C SER A 123 -11.67 -13.04 -2.17
N THR A 124 -12.08 -12.21 -1.19
CA THR A 124 -13.49 -11.97 -0.89
C THR A 124 -14.21 -11.35 -2.07
N LEU A 125 -13.62 -10.36 -2.74
CA LEU A 125 -14.22 -9.74 -3.93
C LEU A 125 -14.25 -10.70 -5.13
N ALA A 126 -13.17 -11.42 -5.40
CA ALA A 126 -13.05 -12.28 -6.57
C ALA A 126 -13.87 -13.57 -6.47
N TYR A 127 -13.94 -14.19 -5.28
CA TYR A 127 -14.54 -15.51 -5.09
C TYR A 127 -15.68 -15.50 -4.05
N GLY A 128 -15.55 -14.72 -2.98
CA GLY A 128 -16.58 -14.60 -1.95
C GLY A 128 -17.87 -13.97 -2.47
N SER A 129 -17.79 -12.87 -3.21
CA SER A 129 -18.96 -12.17 -3.77
C SER A 129 -19.75 -13.05 -4.75
N PRO A 130 -19.14 -13.73 -5.74
CA PRO A 130 -19.85 -14.69 -6.59
C PRO A 130 -20.46 -15.87 -5.82
N ALA A 131 -19.75 -16.43 -4.84
CA ALA A 131 -20.25 -17.55 -4.04
C ALA A 131 -21.48 -17.14 -3.22
N PHE A 132 -21.44 -15.96 -2.60
CA PHE A 132 -22.57 -15.41 -1.85
C PHE A 132 -23.76 -15.08 -2.76
N ALA A 133 -23.51 -14.46 -3.93
CA ALA A 133 -24.57 -14.23 -4.91
C ALA A 133 -25.23 -15.55 -5.37
N THR A 134 -24.42 -16.58 -5.63
CA THR A 134 -24.91 -17.91 -6.01
C THR A 134 -25.77 -18.54 -4.91
N PHE A 135 -25.36 -18.39 -3.64
CA PHE A 135 -26.14 -18.81 -2.49
C PHE A 135 -27.51 -18.13 -2.44
N LEU A 136 -27.56 -16.80 -2.56
CA LEU A 136 -28.81 -16.03 -2.54
C LEU A 136 -29.77 -16.46 -3.68
N ILE A 137 -29.22 -16.69 -4.88
CA ILE A 137 -29.99 -17.15 -6.04
C ILE A 137 -30.52 -18.56 -5.83
N LYS A 138 -29.66 -19.49 -5.41
CA LYS A 138 -30.01 -20.91 -5.21
C LYS A 138 -31.13 -21.08 -4.19
N HIS A 139 -31.11 -20.28 -3.13
CA HIS A 139 -32.13 -20.30 -2.08
C HIS A 139 -33.33 -19.38 -2.37
N LYS A 140 -33.43 -18.83 -3.59
CA LYS A 140 -34.52 -17.94 -4.05
C LYS A 140 -34.77 -16.74 -3.13
N LEU A 141 -33.72 -16.25 -2.47
CA LEU A 141 -33.81 -15.10 -1.56
C LEU A 141 -33.84 -13.79 -2.35
N MET A 142 -33.21 -13.76 -3.52
CA MET A 142 -33.15 -12.59 -4.42
C MET A 142 -33.09 -13.04 -5.88
N ALA A 143 -33.52 -12.16 -6.79
CA ALA A 143 -33.32 -12.34 -8.23
C ALA A 143 -31.83 -12.23 -8.60
N ALA A 144 -31.42 -12.85 -9.71
CA ALA A 144 -30.00 -12.91 -10.08
C ALA A 144 -29.30 -11.55 -10.23
N PRO A 145 -29.87 -10.54 -10.93
CA PRO A 145 -29.20 -9.24 -11.07
C PRO A 145 -29.02 -8.51 -9.73
N THR A 146 -30.01 -8.59 -8.84
CA THR A 146 -29.97 -7.95 -7.52
C THR A 146 -29.03 -8.68 -6.57
N ALA A 147 -29.01 -10.01 -6.60
CA ALA A 147 -28.09 -10.83 -5.80
C ALA A 147 -26.63 -10.57 -6.16
N ILE A 148 -26.29 -10.50 -7.46
CA ILE A 148 -24.93 -10.22 -7.92
C ILE A 148 -24.50 -8.83 -7.47
N THR A 149 -25.26 -7.80 -7.84
CA THR A 149 -24.94 -6.40 -7.53
C THR A 149 -24.86 -6.17 -6.03
N GLY A 150 -25.82 -6.67 -5.26
CA GLY A 150 -25.87 -6.53 -3.80
C GLY A 150 -24.68 -7.21 -3.11
N SER A 151 -24.24 -8.38 -3.59
CA SER A 151 -23.09 -9.10 -3.03
C SER A 151 -21.78 -8.33 -3.23
N TYR A 152 -21.55 -7.77 -4.42
CA TYR A 152 -20.36 -6.95 -4.69
C TYR A 152 -20.39 -5.63 -3.93
N LEU A 153 -21.54 -4.96 -3.84
CA LEU A 153 -21.68 -3.71 -3.09
C LEU A 153 -21.41 -3.93 -1.60
N THR A 154 -21.97 -5.00 -1.02
CA THR A 154 -21.77 -5.35 0.39
C THR A 154 -20.29 -5.64 0.68
N ALA A 155 -19.64 -6.46 -0.16
CA ALA A 155 -18.21 -6.75 -0.01
C ALA A 155 -17.34 -5.50 -0.15
N THR A 156 -17.70 -4.58 -1.06
CA THR A 156 -16.99 -3.31 -1.24
C THR A 156 -17.12 -2.39 -0.02
N ILE A 157 -18.33 -2.25 0.53
CA ILE A 157 -18.55 -1.48 1.77
C ILE A 157 -17.75 -2.08 2.93
N LEU A 158 -17.76 -3.40 3.07
CA LEU A 158 -16.98 -4.10 4.09
C LEU A 158 -15.47 -3.87 3.91
N ALA A 159 -14.96 -3.92 2.67
CA ALA A 159 -13.56 -3.64 2.37
C ALA A 159 -13.17 -2.21 2.76
N ILE A 160 -14.02 -1.22 2.44
CA ILE A 160 -13.81 0.19 2.84
C ILE A 160 -13.79 0.32 4.37
N ALA A 161 -14.72 -0.34 5.07
CA ALA A 161 -14.76 -0.33 6.52
C ALA A 161 -13.49 -0.95 7.15
N ILE A 162 -13.00 -2.07 6.59
CA ILE A 162 -11.74 -2.70 7.01
C ILE A 162 -10.55 -1.76 6.80
N ILE A 163 -10.44 -1.14 5.62
CA ILE A 163 -9.36 -0.18 5.32
C ILE A 163 -9.40 1.00 6.30
N ALA A 164 -10.58 1.56 6.56
CA ALA A 164 -10.77 2.64 7.54
C ALA A 164 -10.38 2.22 8.96
N ALA A 165 -10.72 0.99 9.36
CA ALA A 165 -10.33 0.41 10.65
C ALA A 165 -8.83 0.13 10.75
N LEU A 166 -8.12 -0.07 9.63
CA LEU A 166 -6.68 -0.29 9.60
C LEU A 166 -5.84 0.99 9.64
N LEU A 167 -6.44 2.17 9.51
CA LEU A 167 -5.72 3.45 9.58
C LEU A 167 -4.88 3.62 10.87
N PRO A 168 -5.40 3.31 12.08
CA PRO A 168 -4.58 3.29 13.30
C PRO A 168 -3.38 2.37 13.23
N ALA A 169 -3.50 1.24 12.51
CA ALA A 169 -2.41 0.28 12.33
C ALA A 169 -1.27 0.85 11.49
N VAL A 170 -1.52 1.86 10.64
CA VAL A 170 -0.46 2.55 9.88
C VAL A 170 0.48 3.30 10.82
N SER A 171 -0.07 3.99 11.83
CA SER A 171 0.73 4.72 12.82
C SER A 171 1.51 3.76 13.73
N SER A 172 0.85 2.74 14.27
CA SER A 172 1.51 1.76 15.15
C SER A 172 2.50 0.88 14.39
N GLY A 173 2.21 0.57 13.13
CA GLY A 173 3.12 -0.14 12.23
C GLY A 173 4.36 0.68 11.90
N THR A 174 4.19 1.99 11.68
CA THR A 174 5.32 2.90 11.46
C THR A 174 6.18 3.06 12.72
N GLU A 175 5.55 3.16 13.90
CA GLU A 175 6.27 3.14 15.18
C GLU A 175 7.02 1.81 15.36
N TYR A 176 6.41 0.68 15.01
CA TYR A 176 7.06 -0.62 14.95
C TYR A 176 8.17 -0.71 13.89
N LEU A 177 8.31 0.21 12.94
CA LEU A 177 9.48 0.24 12.07
C LEU A 177 10.58 1.13 12.64
N VAL A 178 10.20 2.14 13.43
CA VAL A 178 11.08 3.20 13.94
C VAL A 178 11.67 2.88 15.31
N GLU A 179 10.83 2.61 16.30
CA GLU A 179 11.23 2.51 17.71
C GLU A 179 11.60 1.07 18.06
N LYS A 180 12.84 0.78 18.48
CA LYS A 180 13.31 -0.61 18.66
C LYS A 180 12.56 -1.41 19.72
N GLU A 181 12.15 -0.73 20.79
CA GLU A 181 11.54 -1.35 21.96
C GLU A 181 10.10 -1.83 21.71
N THR A 182 9.49 -1.43 20.58
CA THR A 182 8.11 -1.81 20.29
C THR A 182 8.02 -3.22 19.74
N SER A 183 7.22 -4.04 20.42
CA SER A 183 6.88 -5.40 19.97
C SER A 183 5.88 -5.38 18.82
N TRP A 184 5.93 -6.40 17.96
CA TRP A 184 4.98 -6.56 16.84
C TRP A 184 3.52 -6.65 17.32
N ARG A 185 3.28 -7.11 18.55
CA ARG A 185 1.94 -7.17 19.15
C ARG A 185 1.33 -5.77 19.33
N ASN A 186 2.15 -4.73 19.42
CA ASN A 186 1.68 -3.35 19.59
C ASN A 186 1.07 -2.79 18.30
N ILE A 187 1.30 -3.41 17.14
CA ILE A 187 0.69 -3.03 15.86
C ILE A 187 -0.84 -3.04 15.97
N LEU A 188 -1.42 -4.05 16.64
CA LEU A 188 -2.86 -4.15 16.92
C LEU A 188 -3.21 -4.01 18.41
N GLY A 189 -2.21 -3.69 19.24
CA GLY A 189 -2.32 -3.58 20.69
C GLY A 189 -2.45 -2.13 21.17
N THR A 190 -1.53 -1.72 22.04
CA THR A 190 -1.52 -0.38 22.65
C THR A 190 -1.32 0.73 21.61
N GLY A 191 -0.39 0.54 20.66
CA GLY A 191 -0.15 1.50 19.57
C GLY A 191 -1.39 1.71 18.70
N TYR A 192 -2.12 0.63 18.40
CA TYR A 192 -3.39 0.69 17.67
C TYR A 192 -4.46 1.49 18.42
N LYS A 193 -4.63 1.23 19.72
CA LYS A 193 -5.55 1.99 20.58
C LYS A 193 -5.18 3.48 20.62
N ARG A 194 -3.89 3.82 20.64
CA ARG A 194 -3.44 5.21 20.54
C ARG A 194 -3.79 5.81 19.18
N GLY A 195 -3.58 5.08 18.08
CA GLY A 195 -3.98 5.51 16.74
C GLY A 195 -5.48 5.80 16.62
N TRP A 196 -6.33 5.01 17.28
CA TRP A 196 -7.78 5.26 17.34
C TRP A 196 -8.15 6.60 17.97
N LYS A 197 -7.43 7.05 19.02
CA LYS A 197 -7.65 8.37 19.63
C LYS A 197 -7.34 9.53 18.66
N HIS A 198 -6.51 9.27 17.66
CA HIS A 198 -6.10 10.25 16.64
C HIS A 198 -6.59 9.86 15.24
N TRP A 199 -7.67 9.07 15.15
CA TRP A 199 -8.18 8.52 13.88
C TRP A 199 -8.47 9.62 12.86
N GLY A 200 -9.14 10.71 13.25
CA GLY A 200 -9.45 11.82 12.35
C GLY A 200 -8.21 12.52 11.77
N PHE A 201 -7.13 12.62 12.56
CA PHE A 201 -5.84 13.16 12.10
C PHE A 201 -5.16 12.20 11.10
N LEU A 202 -5.15 10.90 11.40
CA LEU A 202 -4.59 9.87 10.51
C LEU A 202 -5.37 9.78 9.20
N PHE A 203 -6.70 9.83 9.26
CA PHE A 203 -7.59 9.86 8.11
C PHE A 203 -7.31 11.07 7.24
N THR A 204 -7.33 12.28 7.82
CA THR A 204 -7.09 13.51 7.06
C THR A 204 -5.69 13.52 6.42
N THR A 205 -4.67 13.10 7.17
CA THR A 205 -3.29 13.06 6.67
C THR A 205 -3.15 12.07 5.52
N ASN A 206 -3.66 10.84 5.65
CA ASN A 206 -3.58 9.85 4.58
C ASN A 206 -4.48 10.18 3.39
N LEU A 207 -5.65 10.80 3.60
CA LEU A 207 -6.52 11.25 2.52
C LEU A 207 -5.85 12.35 1.69
N MET A 208 -5.26 13.37 2.33
CA MET A 208 -4.53 14.43 1.63
C MET A 208 -3.29 13.89 0.91
N THR A 209 -2.61 12.92 1.53
CA THR A 209 -1.49 12.20 0.90
C THR A 209 -1.96 11.43 -0.33
N LEU A 210 -3.08 10.73 -0.25
CA LEU A 210 -3.66 9.96 -1.35
C LEU A 210 -4.07 10.87 -2.51
N ILE A 211 -4.75 12.00 -2.24
CA ILE A 211 -5.14 12.96 -3.28
C ILE A 211 -3.89 13.49 -3.99
N THR A 212 -2.88 13.90 -3.23
CA THR A 212 -1.61 14.41 -3.78
C THR A 212 -0.87 13.34 -4.59
N ALA A 213 -0.75 12.13 -4.04
CA ALA A 213 -0.16 10.97 -4.72
C ALA A 213 -0.91 10.62 -6.00
N THR A 214 -2.23 10.75 -6.02
CA THR A 214 -3.05 10.49 -7.21
C THR A 214 -2.79 11.53 -8.30
N CYS A 215 -2.64 12.81 -7.95
CA CYS A 215 -2.30 13.85 -8.94
C CYS A 215 -0.97 13.55 -9.65
N PHE A 216 0.09 13.23 -8.89
CA PHE A 216 1.39 12.88 -9.48
C PHE A 216 1.39 11.49 -10.14
N GLY A 217 0.71 10.53 -9.52
CA GLY A 217 0.61 9.15 -9.97
C GLY A 217 -0.13 9.04 -11.29
N PHE A 218 -1.20 9.82 -11.49
CA PHE A 218 -1.93 9.85 -12.76
C PHE A 218 -1.01 10.24 -13.92
N LEU A 219 -0.19 11.29 -13.76
CA LEU A 219 0.79 11.70 -14.77
C LEU A 219 1.80 10.60 -15.09
N CYS A 220 2.29 9.89 -14.06
CA CYS A 220 3.23 8.78 -14.23
C CYS A 220 2.57 7.55 -14.87
N LEU A 221 1.27 7.36 -14.65
CA LEU A 221 0.48 6.23 -15.14
C LEU A 221 0.00 6.42 -16.58
N LEU A 222 -0.07 7.66 -17.09
CA LEU A 222 -0.55 7.95 -18.45
C LEU A 222 0.09 7.08 -19.54
N PRO A 223 1.42 6.88 -19.62
CA PRO A 223 2.01 6.02 -20.63
C PRO A 223 1.47 4.59 -20.58
N LEU A 224 1.30 4.05 -19.37
CA LEU A 224 0.77 2.72 -19.14
C LEU A 224 -0.72 2.61 -19.50
N LEU A 225 -1.52 3.65 -19.20
CA LEU A 225 -2.93 3.70 -19.60
C LEU A 225 -3.09 3.73 -21.12
N ILE A 226 -2.27 4.50 -21.83
CA ILE A 226 -2.32 4.62 -23.30
C ILE A 226 -1.97 3.28 -23.94
N ILE A 227 -0.83 2.68 -23.56
CA ILE A 227 -0.38 1.43 -24.17
C ILE A 227 -1.23 0.22 -23.74
N GLY A 228 -1.70 0.18 -22.49
CA GLY A 228 -2.65 -0.84 -22.02
C GLY A 228 -4.03 -0.71 -22.66
N GLY A 229 -4.49 0.52 -22.91
CA GLY A 229 -5.70 0.80 -23.67
C GLY A 229 -5.58 0.33 -25.12
N ALA A 230 -4.45 0.62 -25.78
CA ALA A 230 -4.16 0.14 -27.13
C ALA A 230 -4.08 -1.40 -27.20
N GLN A 231 -3.45 -2.07 -26.22
CA GLN A 231 -3.46 -3.53 -26.11
C GLN A 231 -4.89 -4.07 -26.02
N THR A 232 -5.71 -3.49 -25.14
CA THR A 232 -7.09 -3.92 -24.93
C THR A 232 -7.94 -3.74 -26.19
N ALA A 233 -7.82 -2.59 -26.86
CA ALA A 233 -8.52 -2.32 -28.11
C ALA A 233 -8.10 -3.30 -29.22
N ASN A 234 -6.81 -3.59 -29.35
CA ASN A 234 -6.30 -4.56 -30.32
C ASN A 234 -6.85 -5.97 -30.05
N GLN A 235 -6.85 -6.43 -28.80
CA GLN A 235 -7.44 -7.73 -28.44
C GLN A 235 -8.94 -7.77 -28.73
N LEU A 236 -9.66 -6.67 -28.46
CA LEU A 236 -11.10 -6.60 -28.75
C LEU A 236 -11.38 -6.65 -30.26
N GLY A 237 -10.57 -5.98 -31.09
CA GLY A 237 -10.64 -6.10 -32.55
C GLY A 237 -10.38 -7.53 -33.03
N MET A 238 -9.35 -8.17 -32.49
CA MET A 238 -9.05 -9.59 -32.80
C MET A 238 -10.19 -10.53 -32.42
N LEU A 239 -10.88 -10.29 -31.31
CA LEU A 239 -12.08 -11.05 -30.92
C LEU A 239 -13.24 -10.87 -31.90
N ASN A 240 -13.30 -9.72 -32.60
CA ASN A 240 -14.28 -9.45 -33.65
C ASN A 240 -13.85 -9.94 -35.05
N GLY A 241 -12.68 -10.58 -35.17
CA GLY A 241 -12.17 -11.16 -36.41
C GLY A 241 -11.12 -10.30 -37.14
N ASP A 242 -10.75 -9.14 -36.61
CA ASP A 242 -9.67 -8.32 -37.20
C ASP A 242 -8.30 -9.01 -37.04
N PRO A 243 -7.37 -8.81 -37.98
CA PRO A 243 -5.99 -9.25 -37.79
C PRO A 243 -5.33 -8.48 -36.63
N ASN A 244 -4.28 -9.06 -36.04
CA ASN A 244 -3.49 -8.38 -35.03
C ASN A 244 -2.85 -7.11 -35.63
N GLY A 245 -3.29 -5.93 -35.18
CA GLY A 245 -2.80 -4.63 -35.64
C GLY A 245 -1.58 -4.13 -34.87
N ALA A 246 -1.16 -4.82 -33.80
CA ALA A 246 -0.01 -4.42 -33.00
C ALA A 246 1.32 -4.83 -33.64
N PRO A 247 2.33 -3.94 -33.67
CA PRO A 247 3.69 -4.31 -34.09
C PRO A 247 4.28 -5.45 -33.26
N SER A 248 5.19 -6.24 -33.84
CA SER A 248 5.82 -7.38 -33.15
C SER A 248 6.54 -7.03 -31.85
N TYR A 249 7.05 -5.79 -31.71
CA TYR A 249 7.72 -5.29 -30.51
C TYR A 249 6.76 -4.73 -29.44
N PHE A 250 5.45 -4.62 -29.72
CA PHE A 250 4.49 -3.93 -28.87
C PHE A 250 4.41 -4.52 -27.45
N ARG A 251 4.50 -5.86 -27.33
CA ARG A 251 4.55 -6.54 -26.03
C ARG A 251 5.75 -6.12 -25.18
N TRP A 252 6.93 -6.01 -25.81
CA TRP A 252 8.14 -5.57 -25.12
C TRP A 252 8.06 -4.10 -24.73
N LEU A 253 7.42 -3.27 -25.55
CA LEU A 253 7.14 -1.88 -25.23
C LEU A 253 6.19 -1.76 -24.03
N LEU A 254 5.14 -2.58 -23.95
CA LEU A 254 4.23 -2.65 -22.79
C LEU A 254 4.99 -3.03 -21.51
N ILE A 255 5.84 -4.06 -21.57
CA ILE A 255 6.67 -4.49 -20.42
C ILE A 255 7.60 -3.35 -19.97
N ALA A 256 8.35 -2.75 -20.90
CA ALA A 256 9.29 -1.69 -20.58
C ALA A 256 8.58 -0.46 -19.98
N THR A 257 7.46 -0.05 -20.58
CA THR A 257 6.65 1.07 -20.09
C THR A 257 6.11 0.79 -18.69
N SER A 258 5.61 -0.43 -18.45
CA SER A 258 5.11 -0.85 -17.14
C SER A 258 6.20 -0.79 -16.06
N ILE A 259 7.39 -1.32 -16.33
CA ILE A 259 8.51 -1.30 -15.38
C ILE A 259 8.90 0.14 -15.02
N ILE A 260 9.02 1.01 -16.03
CA ILE A 260 9.36 2.43 -15.82
C ILE A 260 8.28 3.12 -14.99
N THR A 261 7.02 3.00 -15.38
CA THR A 261 5.88 3.62 -14.68
C THR A 261 5.79 3.12 -13.23
N LEU A 262 5.85 1.81 -13.00
CA LEU A 262 5.75 1.22 -11.65
C LEU A 262 6.97 1.57 -10.77
N THR A 263 8.14 1.78 -11.36
CA THR A 263 9.31 2.32 -10.64
C THR A 263 9.00 3.71 -10.07
N PHE A 264 8.41 4.61 -10.87
CA PHE A 264 7.99 5.94 -10.37
C PHE A 264 6.88 5.85 -9.32
N MET A 265 5.90 4.96 -9.52
CA MET A 265 4.82 4.75 -8.54
C MET A 265 5.37 4.29 -7.18
N ASN A 266 6.39 3.42 -7.17
CA ASN A 266 7.05 2.99 -5.94
C ASN A 266 7.77 4.15 -5.21
N TYR A 267 8.30 5.15 -5.92
CA TYR A 267 8.85 6.36 -5.28
C TYR A 267 7.77 7.30 -4.70
N ILE A 268 6.58 7.36 -5.32
CA ILE A 268 5.42 8.05 -4.74
C ILE A 268 4.97 7.33 -3.47
N PHE A 269 4.95 6.00 -3.48
CA PHE A 269 4.64 5.19 -2.29
C PHE A 269 5.66 5.42 -1.16
N LEU A 270 6.97 5.49 -1.48
CA LEU A 270 8.01 5.84 -0.51
C LEU A 270 7.72 7.18 0.18
N TRP A 271 7.36 8.20 -0.60
CA TRP A 271 6.98 9.50 -0.04
C TRP A 271 5.80 9.37 0.92
N GLY A 272 4.78 8.57 0.59
CA GLY A 272 3.68 8.24 1.49
C GLY A 272 4.11 7.55 2.79
N CYS A 273 5.11 6.66 2.74
CA CYS A 273 5.72 6.11 3.96
C CYS A 273 6.35 7.20 4.84
N MET A 274 7.01 8.19 4.22
CA MET A 274 7.64 9.29 4.96
C MET A 274 6.61 10.24 5.57
N VAL A 275 5.44 10.42 4.94
CA VAL A 275 4.34 11.15 5.58
C VAL A 275 3.89 10.44 6.86
N ASN A 276 3.71 9.12 6.80
CA ASN A 276 3.30 8.33 7.96
C ASN A 276 4.37 8.31 9.07
N TYR A 277 5.66 8.38 8.70
CA TYR A 277 6.77 8.57 9.64
C TYR A 277 6.61 9.85 10.47
N TYR A 278 6.34 11.00 9.83
CA TYR A 278 6.11 12.26 10.55
C TYR A 278 4.77 12.30 11.28
N ALA A 279 3.72 11.68 10.73
CA ALA A 279 2.42 11.58 11.40
C ALA A 279 2.51 10.80 12.71
N MET A 280 3.24 9.68 12.71
CA MET A 280 3.52 8.90 13.92
C MET A 280 4.29 9.73 14.95
N GLY A 281 5.37 10.41 14.55
CA GLY A 281 6.13 11.29 15.44
C GLY A 281 5.28 12.42 16.05
N SER A 282 4.36 13.00 15.28
CA SER A 282 3.43 14.01 15.79
C SER A 282 2.40 13.44 16.77
N ILE A 283 1.96 12.20 16.60
CA ILE A 283 1.01 11.56 17.52
C ILE A 283 1.70 11.28 18.86
N ASN A 284 2.93 10.75 18.83
CA ASN A 284 3.70 10.45 20.04
C ASN A 284 3.96 11.73 20.84
N GLN A 285 4.40 12.80 20.18
CA GLN A 285 4.61 14.10 20.80
C GLN A 285 3.33 14.67 21.46
N ARG A 286 2.17 14.59 20.78
CA ARG A 286 0.91 15.10 21.34
C ARG A 286 0.44 14.33 22.57
N GLU A 287 0.72 13.03 22.65
CA GLU A 287 0.38 12.25 23.84
C GLU A 287 1.32 12.58 25.01
N GLU A 288 2.59 12.82 24.74
CA GLU A 288 3.56 13.30 25.75
C GLU A 288 3.16 14.69 26.29
N GLU A 289 2.82 15.63 25.42
CA GLU A 289 2.34 16.97 25.80
C GLU A 289 1.08 16.90 26.66
N LYS A 290 0.13 16.02 26.30
CA LYS A 290 -1.09 15.78 27.10
C LYS A 290 -0.79 15.12 28.45
N ALA A 291 0.18 14.22 28.53
CA ALA A 291 0.58 13.59 29.78
C ALA A 291 1.24 14.60 30.72
N ALA A 292 2.15 15.44 30.21
CA ALA A 292 2.80 16.50 30.97
C ALA A 292 1.80 17.57 31.47
N ALA A 293 0.82 17.96 30.64
CA ALA A 293 -0.22 18.89 31.08
C ALA A 293 -1.08 18.33 32.23
N LYS A 294 -1.35 17.01 32.21
CA LYS A 294 -2.09 16.34 33.28
C LYS A 294 -1.30 16.22 34.57
N SER A 295 0.00 15.90 34.51
CA SER A 295 0.85 15.87 35.72
C SER A 295 0.92 17.26 36.36
N ASN A 296 1.16 18.31 35.57
CA ASN A 296 1.23 19.69 36.06
C ASN A 296 -0.09 20.18 36.67
N THR A 297 -1.24 19.66 36.20
CA THR A 297 -2.56 20.00 36.78
C THR A 297 -2.79 19.25 38.11
N THR A 298 -2.24 18.04 38.25
CA THR A 298 -2.38 17.22 39.46
C THR A 298 -1.50 17.75 40.59
N ASP A 299 -0.28 18.22 40.26
CA ASP A 299 0.63 18.83 41.23
C ASP A 299 0.16 20.23 41.71
N ASN A 300 -0.71 20.89 40.95
CA ASN A 300 -1.29 22.20 41.28
C ASN A 300 -2.69 22.11 41.91
N MET A 301 -3.21 20.92 42.24
CA MET A 301 -4.42 20.85 43.07
C MET A 301 -4.05 21.27 44.50
N PRO A 302 -4.72 22.27 45.09
CA PRO A 302 -4.54 22.57 46.50
C PRO A 302 -4.86 21.29 47.27
N LEU A 303 -3.95 20.89 48.17
CA LEU A 303 -4.23 19.89 49.18
C LEU A 303 -5.44 20.41 49.95
N ILE A 304 -6.63 19.91 49.62
CA ILE A 304 -7.82 20.06 50.45
C ILE A 304 -7.54 19.16 51.65
N TYR A 305 -6.74 19.68 52.58
CA TYR A 305 -6.82 19.29 53.97
C TYR A 305 -8.11 19.91 54.50
N GLU A 306 -9.13 19.08 54.68
CA GLU A 306 -9.97 18.97 55.90
C GLU A 306 -11.12 17.99 55.65
#